data_AF-A0A432PW32-F1
#
_entry.id   AF-A0A432PW32-F1
#
_cell.length_a   1.000
_cell.length_b   1.000
_cell.length_c   1.000
_cell.angle_alpha   90.00
_cell.angle_beta   90.00
_cell.angle_gamma   90.00
#
_symmetry.space_group_name_H-M   'P 1'
#
loop_
_entity.id
_entity.type
_entity.pdbx_description
1 polymer ?
#
loop_
_entity_poly.entity_id
_entity_poly.type
_entity_poly.pdbx_seq_one_letter_code
_entity_poly.pdbx_strand_id
1 'polypeptide(L)'
;MSSVPSSWISSSRRFLKDPQKALHYFEKLLKNHPEPKTLLDYLNERRFILLLMILEQSQCLRKFLLKHPTEFQNTIPNLWYLRKEKEDYVRELKELLSEGDSDEKFSEKLAFYRHRELLRIFSKELLGTAPYEDILNEYSHLPDALIEVSYERAFKETADKFGKPMEEN
;
A
#
# COMPACT_ATOMS: atom_id res chain seq x y z
N MET A 1 5.39 -24.20 9.32
CA MET A 1 4.56 -24.80 8.26
C MET A 1 3.24 -25.40 8.76
N SER A 2 2.88 -25.36 10.05
CA SER A 2 1.74 -26.12 10.61
C SER A 2 0.41 -25.36 10.77
N SER A 3 0.19 -24.21 10.11
CA SER A 3 -1.04 -23.42 10.29
C SER A 3 -1.87 -23.19 9.02
N VAL A 4 -1.32 -23.42 7.82
CA VAL A 4 -2.03 -23.20 6.55
C VAL A 4 -2.44 -24.54 5.94
N PRO A 5 -3.73 -24.76 5.58
CA PRO A 5 -4.18 -25.99 4.95
C PRO A 5 -3.45 -26.29 3.63
N SER A 6 -3.03 -27.54 3.42
CA SER A 6 -2.40 -28.00 2.18
C SER A 6 -3.30 -27.83 0.94
N SER A 7 -4.62 -27.80 1.15
CA SER A 7 -5.60 -27.51 0.10
C SER A 7 -5.41 -26.08 -0.45
N TRP A 8 -5.22 -25.08 0.39
CA TRP A 8 -5.02 -23.68 -0.05
C TRP A 8 -3.74 -23.52 -0.86
N ILE A 9 -2.67 -24.22 -0.47
CA ILE A 9 -1.40 -24.25 -1.21
C ILE A 9 -1.59 -24.91 -2.59
N SER A 10 -2.41 -25.95 -2.66
CA SER A 10 -2.72 -26.61 -3.93
C SER A 10 -3.54 -25.71 -4.85
N SER A 11 -4.54 -25.02 -4.31
CA SER A 11 -5.38 -24.07 -5.04
C SER A 11 -4.58 -22.87 -5.58
N SER A 12 -3.63 -22.34 -4.80
CA SER A 12 -2.85 -21.15 -5.18
C SER A 12 -1.98 -21.38 -6.43
N ARG A 13 -1.55 -22.62 -6.69
CA ARG A 13 -0.72 -22.97 -7.86
C ARG A 13 -1.33 -22.59 -9.20
N ARG A 14 -2.66 -22.43 -9.27
CA ARG A 14 -3.35 -22.01 -10.50
C ARG A 14 -3.15 -20.53 -10.84
N PHE A 15 -2.77 -19.72 -9.85
CA PHE A 15 -2.68 -18.26 -9.97
C PHE A 15 -1.23 -17.74 -9.95
N LEU A 16 -0.27 -18.61 -9.63
CA LEU A 16 1.12 -18.26 -9.39
C LEU A 16 2.03 -18.86 -10.47
N LYS A 17 3.06 -18.12 -10.91
CA LYS A 17 4.06 -18.63 -11.87
C LYS A 17 5.15 -19.43 -11.14
N ASP A 18 5.54 -18.96 -9.96
CA ASP A 18 6.52 -19.57 -9.06
C ASP A 18 5.94 -19.63 -7.62
N PRO A 19 5.15 -20.69 -7.32
CA PRO A 19 4.56 -20.87 -6.01
C PRO A 19 5.58 -21.03 -4.88
N GLN A 20 6.76 -21.59 -5.17
CA GLN A 20 7.79 -21.82 -4.14
C GLN A 20 8.37 -20.49 -3.66
N LYS A 21 8.67 -19.59 -4.59
CA LYS A 21 9.12 -18.24 -4.26
C LYS A 21 8.08 -17.45 -3.48
N ALA A 22 6.81 -17.54 -3.86
CA ALA A 22 5.72 -16.88 -3.13
C ALA A 22 5.63 -17.38 -1.67
N LEU A 23 5.69 -18.71 -1.47
CA LEU A 23 5.65 -19.33 -0.14
C LEU A 23 6.89 -18.96 0.69
N HIS A 24 8.07 -18.91 0.10
CA HIS A 24 9.28 -18.45 0.79
C HIS A 24 9.13 -17.03 1.34
N TYR A 25 8.55 -16.11 0.57
CA TYR A 25 8.29 -14.76 1.06
C TYR A 25 7.17 -14.69 2.07
N PHE A 26 6.16 -15.56 1.98
CA PHE A 26 5.14 -15.70 3.01
C PHE A 26 5.74 -16.15 4.35
N GLU A 27 6.67 -17.12 4.33
CA GLU A 27 7.39 -17.53 5.54
C GLU A 27 8.24 -16.39 6.12
N LYS A 28 8.91 -15.61 5.26
CA LYS A 28 9.64 -14.41 5.70
C LYS A 28 8.71 -13.36 6.31
N LEU A 29 7.55 -13.15 5.72
CA LEU A 29 6.53 -12.23 6.25
C LEU A 29 6.09 -12.66 7.64
N LEU A 30 5.78 -13.95 7.85
CA LEU A 30 5.44 -14.48 9.16
C LEU A 30 6.57 -14.31 10.18
N LYS A 31 7.84 -14.49 9.78
CA LYS A 31 8.99 -14.27 10.68
C LYS A 31 9.14 -12.80 11.10
N ASN A 32 8.84 -11.86 10.20
CA ASN A 32 8.93 -10.43 10.48
C ASN A 32 7.70 -9.89 11.22
N HIS A 33 6.59 -10.62 11.20
CA HIS A 33 5.33 -10.18 11.80
C HIS A 33 5.45 -10.11 13.33
N PRO A 34 5.03 -9.00 13.97
CA PRO A 34 5.13 -8.85 15.43
C PRO A 34 4.30 -9.91 16.17
N GLU A 35 3.11 -10.24 15.65
CA GLU A 35 2.25 -11.29 16.19
C GLU A 35 1.72 -12.20 15.06
N PRO A 36 2.50 -13.19 14.57
CA PRO A 36 2.18 -13.91 13.33
C PRO A 36 0.83 -14.65 13.36
N LYS A 37 0.35 -14.98 14.56
CA LYS A 37 -0.94 -15.63 14.76
C LYS A 37 -2.10 -14.75 14.29
N THR A 38 -2.04 -13.43 14.46
CA THR A 38 -3.12 -12.53 14.00
C THR A 38 -3.29 -12.62 12.49
N LEU A 39 -2.18 -12.68 11.73
CA LEU A 39 -2.22 -12.83 10.28
C LEU A 39 -2.82 -14.19 9.90
N LEU A 40 -2.37 -15.26 10.55
CA LEU A 40 -2.88 -16.61 10.29
C LEU A 40 -4.38 -16.72 10.56
N ASP A 41 -4.87 -16.15 11.66
CA ASP A 41 -6.29 -16.16 12.04
C ASP A 41 -7.16 -15.31 11.08
N TYR A 42 -6.60 -14.26 10.48
CA TYR A 42 -7.29 -13.42 9.48
C TYR A 42 -7.40 -14.07 8.10
N LEU A 43 -6.47 -14.96 7.77
CA LEU A 43 -6.41 -15.59 6.45
C LEU A 43 -7.55 -16.60 6.27
N ASN A 44 -8.16 -16.54 5.09
CA ASN A 44 -8.92 -17.62 4.50
C ASN A 44 -8.27 -17.97 3.15
N GLU A 45 -8.79 -18.99 2.46
CA GLU A 45 -8.22 -19.43 1.16
C GLU A 45 -8.06 -18.27 0.16
N ARG A 46 -9.09 -17.42 0.02
CA ARG A 46 -9.08 -16.29 -0.92
C ARG A 46 -7.99 -15.26 -0.56
N ARG A 47 -7.92 -14.87 0.72
CA ARG A 47 -6.92 -13.89 1.19
C ARG A 47 -5.51 -14.46 1.14
N PHE A 48 -5.35 -15.76 1.38
CA PHE A 48 -4.07 -16.44 1.27
C PHE A 48 -3.56 -16.43 -0.18
N ILE A 49 -4.42 -16.79 -1.14
CA ILE A 49 -4.09 -16.75 -2.57
C ILE A 49 -3.74 -15.31 -2.99
N LEU A 50 -4.54 -14.31 -2.59
CA LEU A 50 -4.26 -12.90 -2.87
C LEU A 50 -2.90 -12.47 -2.32
N LEU A 51 -2.59 -12.79 -1.06
CA LEU A 51 -1.32 -12.47 -0.44
C LEU A 51 -0.16 -13.08 -1.22
N LEU A 52 -0.24 -14.35 -1.62
CA LEU A 52 0.78 -15.00 -2.42
C LEU A 52 0.95 -14.34 -3.79
N MET A 53 -0.15 -13.96 -4.45
CA MET A 53 -0.10 -13.25 -5.74
C MET A 53 0.60 -11.89 -5.59
N ILE A 54 0.30 -11.11 -4.55
CA ILE A 54 0.97 -9.84 -4.27
C ILE A 54 2.46 -10.06 -4.01
N LEU A 55 2.80 -11.03 -3.16
CA LEU A 55 4.17 -11.36 -2.81
C LEU A 55 4.96 -11.87 -4.01
N GLU A 56 4.33 -12.48 -5.01
CA GLU A 56 5.00 -12.91 -6.22
C GLU A 56 5.17 -11.77 -7.22
N GLN A 57 4.06 -11.11 -7.58
CA GLN A 57 3.94 -10.25 -8.75
C GLN A 57 4.49 -8.84 -8.52
N SER A 58 4.50 -8.32 -7.28
CA SER A 58 4.99 -6.98 -6.99
C SER A 58 6.19 -7.00 -6.04
N GLN A 59 7.38 -6.72 -6.57
CA GLN A 59 8.58 -6.58 -5.73
C GLN A 59 8.47 -5.40 -4.75
N CYS A 60 7.83 -4.32 -5.19
CA CYS A 60 7.62 -3.12 -4.40
C CYS A 60 6.75 -3.43 -3.17
N LEU A 61 5.56 -4.02 -3.39
CA LEU A 61 4.63 -4.36 -2.31
C LEU A 61 5.15 -5.51 -1.44
N ARG A 62 5.90 -6.46 -2.01
CA ARG A 62 6.60 -7.48 -1.22
C ARG A 62 7.58 -6.85 -0.24
N LYS A 63 8.43 -5.92 -0.69
CA LYS A 63 9.37 -5.21 0.21
C LYS A 63 8.62 -4.43 1.28
N PHE A 64 7.54 -3.75 0.89
CA PHE A 64 6.67 -3.01 1.82
C PHE A 64 6.09 -3.92 2.91
N LEU A 65 5.45 -5.03 2.53
CA LEU A 65 4.88 -5.99 3.49
C LEU A 65 5.95 -6.63 4.38
N LEU A 66 7.16 -6.90 3.87
CA LEU A 66 8.23 -7.42 4.72
C LEU A 66 8.72 -6.39 5.75
N LYS A 67 8.62 -5.08 5.47
CA LYS A 67 8.95 -3.99 6.40
C LYS A 67 7.77 -3.66 7.33
N HIS A 68 6.54 -3.74 6.83
CA HIS A 68 5.30 -3.41 7.54
C HIS A 68 4.32 -4.61 7.49
N PRO A 69 4.60 -5.67 8.26
CA PRO A 69 3.96 -6.98 8.10
C PRO A 69 2.48 -7.02 8.46
N THR A 70 2.00 -6.05 9.25
CA THR A 70 0.59 -5.91 9.63
C THR A 70 -0.27 -5.30 8.50
N GLU A 71 0.34 -4.66 7.50
CA GLU A 71 -0.40 -3.83 6.55
C GLU A 71 -1.29 -4.63 5.60
N PHE A 72 -1.02 -5.92 5.40
CA PHE A 72 -1.97 -6.79 4.71
C PHE A 72 -3.29 -6.89 5.47
N GLN A 73 -3.26 -6.99 6.80
CA GLN A 73 -4.48 -7.07 7.60
C GLN A 73 -5.17 -5.71 7.77
N ASN A 74 -4.38 -4.63 7.80
CA ASN A 74 -4.90 -3.28 7.97
C ASN A 74 -5.52 -2.72 6.68
N THR A 75 -5.00 -3.10 5.51
CA THR A 75 -5.38 -2.50 4.22
C THR A 75 -6.47 -3.25 3.46
N ILE A 76 -6.50 -4.58 3.58
CA ILE A 76 -7.40 -5.45 2.80
C ILE A 76 -8.87 -5.47 3.29
N PRO A 77 -9.22 -5.11 4.53
CA PRO A 77 -10.62 -4.92 4.90
C PRO A 77 -11.28 -3.84 4.02
N ASN A 78 -12.55 -4.06 3.66
CA ASN A 78 -13.40 -3.07 2.97
C ASN A 78 -12.98 -2.61 1.55
N LEU A 79 -12.04 -3.30 0.88
CA LEU A 79 -11.60 -2.96 -0.50
C LEU A 79 -12.74 -2.67 -1.49
N TRP A 80 -13.84 -3.42 -1.36
CA TRP A 80 -14.93 -3.52 -2.34
C TRP A 80 -15.75 -2.23 -2.46
N TYR A 81 -15.77 -1.40 -1.42
CA TYR A 81 -16.63 -0.22 -1.35
C TYR A 81 -15.85 1.09 -1.44
N LEU A 82 -14.52 1.04 -1.36
CA LEU A 82 -13.67 2.22 -1.21
C LEU A 82 -13.15 2.69 -2.56
N ARG A 83 -13.88 3.55 -3.27
CA ARG A 83 -13.39 4.33 -4.40
C ARG A 83 -12.86 5.66 -3.88
N LYS A 84 -11.68 6.07 -4.35
CA LYS A 84 -11.04 7.32 -3.93
C LYS A 84 -10.77 8.23 -5.11
N GLU A 85 -11.11 9.49 -4.95
CA GLU A 85 -10.67 10.56 -5.83
C GLU A 85 -9.40 11.21 -5.30
N LYS A 86 -8.78 12.08 -6.10
CA LYS A 86 -7.58 12.83 -5.70
C LYS A 86 -7.77 13.56 -4.38
N GLU A 87 -8.92 14.20 -4.18
CA GLU A 87 -9.24 14.99 -2.98
C GLU A 87 -9.27 14.13 -1.72
N ASP A 88 -9.66 12.85 -1.84
CA ASP A 88 -9.63 11.92 -0.71
C ASP A 88 -8.20 11.62 -0.27
N TYR A 89 -7.29 11.38 -1.23
CA TYR A 89 -5.88 11.18 -0.94
C TYR A 89 -5.24 12.43 -0.33
N VAL A 90 -5.52 13.61 -0.87
CA VAL A 90 -5.00 14.88 -0.33
C VAL A 90 -5.47 15.08 1.11
N ARG A 91 -6.77 14.86 1.38
CA ARG A 91 -7.34 15.00 2.73
C ARG A 91 -6.65 14.06 3.72
N GLU A 92 -6.55 12.77 3.40
CA GLU A 92 -5.91 11.79 4.28
C GLU A 92 -4.41 12.06 4.47
N LEU A 93 -3.71 12.53 3.43
CA LEU A 93 -2.31 12.93 3.54
C LEU A 93 -2.14 14.14 4.48
N LYS A 94 -3.02 15.14 4.40
CA LYS A 94 -3.01 16.31 5.29
C LYS A 94 -3.33 15.92 6.74
N GLU A 95 -4.14 14.89 6.97
CA GLU A 95 -4.39 14.33 8.31
C GLU A 95 -3.19 13.53 8.85
N LEU A 96 -2.47 12.82 7.97
CA LEU A 96 -1.31 12.00 8.34
C LEU A 96 -0.04 12.83 8.63
N LEU A 97 0.15 13.90 7.86
CA LEU A 97 1.36 14.72 7.85
C LEU A 97 1.20 15.89 8.82
N SER A 98 2.24 16.17 9.61
CA SER A 98 2.25 17.30 10.54
C SER A 98 3.17 18.40 10.02
N GLU A 99 2.80 19.66 10.24
CA GLU A 99 3.66 20.80 9.87
C GLU A 99 5.02 20.78 10.58
N GLY A 100 5.13 20.09 11.72
CA GLY A 100 6.37 19.95 12.48
C GLY A 100 7.19 18.68 12.16
N ASP A 101 6.81 17.90 11.13
CA ASP A 101 7.61 16.74 10.73
C ASP A 101 8.94 17.20 10.09
N SER A 102 10.05 16.50 10.41
CA SER A 102 11.31 16.68 9.68
C SER A 102 11.19 16.15 8.24
N ASP A 103 12.13 16.51 7.38
CA ASP A 103 12.16 16.02 5.99
C ASP A 103 12.18 14.49 5.91
N GLU A 104 12.96 13.84 6.75
CA GLU A 104 13.05 12.38 6.80
C GLU A 104 11.70 11.77 7.22
N LYS A 105 11.05 12.33 8.24
CA LYS A 105 9.79 11.81 8.75
C LYS A 105 8.64 12.05 7.79
N PHE A 106 8.60 13.21 7.14
CA PHE A 106 7.64 13.53 6.09
C PHE A 106 7.79 12.56 4.90
N SER A 107 9.02 12.36 4.43
CA SER A 107 9.33 11.41 3.35
C SER A 107 8.95 9.97 3.72
N GLU A 108 9.23 9.54 4.96
CA GLU A 108 8.84 8.22 5.45
C GLU A 108 7.32 8.04 5.48
N LYS A 109 6.57 9.02 5.99
CA LYS A 109 5.10 8.98 6.04
C LYS A 109 4.48 8.96 4.64
N LEU A 110 4.96 9.79 3.72
CA LEU A 110 4.53 9.80 2.32
C LEU A 110 4.79 8.45 1.66
N ALA A 111 6.00 7.90 1.84
CA ALA A 111 6.34 6.61 1.29
C ALA A 111 5.45 5.51 1.88
N PHE A 112 5.22 5.49 3.19
CA PHE A 112 4.33 4.54 3.83
C PHE A 112 2.91 4.62 3.25
N TYR A 113 2.33 5.83 3.19
CA TYR A 113 0.99 6.04 2.63
C TYR A 113 0.90 5.57 1.18
N ARG A 114 1.85 5.97 0.33
CA ARG A 114 1.90 5.55 -1.07
C ARG A 114 1.86 4.03 -1.23
N HIS A 115 2.70 3.31 -0.49
CA HIS A 115 2.74 1.84 -0.62
C HIS A 115 1.49 1.17 -0.05
N ARG A 116 0.91 1.71 1.03
CA ARG A 116 -0.36 1.24 1.58
C ARG A 116 -1.50 1.38 0.58
N GLU A 117 -1.62 2.54 -0.07
CA GLU A 117 -2.65 2.75 -1.09
C GLU A 117 -2.39 1.93 -2.36
N LEU A 118 -1.13 1.78 -2.78
CA LEU A 118 -0.79 0.86 -3.88
C LEU A 118 -1.12 -0.60 -3.54
N LEU A 119 -0.94 -1.03 -2.28
CA LEU A 119 -1.37 -2.36 -1.83
C LEU A 119 -2.89 -2.50 -1.99
N ARG A 120 -3.66 -1.46 -1.63
CA ARG A 120 -5.11 -1.42 -1.77
C ARG A 120 -5.54 -1.53 -3.24
N ILE A 121 -5.01 -0.66 -4.10
CA ILE A 121 -5.35 -0.58 -5.53
C ILE A 121 -4.98 -1.88 -6.24
N PHE A 122 -3.75 -2.36 -6.06
CA PHE A 122 -3.28 -3.61 -6.69
C PHE A 122 -4.09 -4.82 -6.22
N SER A 123 -4.54 -4.83 -4.96
CA SER A 123 -5.42 -5.90 -4.47
C SER A 123 -6.79 -5.90 -5.17
N LYS A 124 -7.37 -4.73 -5.45
CA LYS A 124 -8.61 -4.65 -6.23
C LYS A 124 -8.42 -5.14 -7.66
N GLU A 125 -7.31 -4.78 -8.28
CA GLU A 125 -6.94 -5.22 -9.63
C GLU A 125 -6.85 -6.74 -9.70
N LEU A 126 -6.12 -7.37 -8.77
CA LEU A 126 -5.98 -8.82 -8.72
C LEU A 126 -7.30 -9.55 -8.43
N LEU A 127 -8.19 -8.96 -7.62
CA LEU A 127 -9.49 -9.54 -7.28
C LEU A 127 -10.57 -9.24 -8.34
N GLY A 128 -10.34 -8.30 -9.25
CA GLY A 128 -11.35 -7.83 -10.20
C GLY A 128 -12.55 -7.17 -9.53
N THR A 129 -12.37 -6.50 -8.37
CA THR A 129 -13.48 -5.95 -7.57
C THR A 129 -13.84 -4.50 -7.91
N ALA A 130 -13.22 -3.91 -8.92
CA ALA A 130 -13.53 -2.57 -9.40
C ALA A 130 -13.40 -2.51 -10.94
N PRO A 131 -14.16 -1.61 -11.61
CA PRO A 131 -13.97 -1.32 -13.02
C PRO A 131 -12.53 -0.93 -13.34
N TYR A 132 -12.04 -1.32 -14.51
CA TYR A 132 -10.67 -1.03 -14.93
C TYR A 132 -10.38 0.48 -14.99
N GLU A 133 -11.33 1.28 -15.49
CA GLU A 133 -11.23 2.74 -15.54
C GLU A 133 -11.06 3.36 -14.14
N ASP A 134 -11.78 2.86 -13.14
CA ASP A 134 -11.64 3.33 -11.75
C ASP A 134 -10.26 3.00 -11.19
N ILE A 135 -9.73 1.80 -11.47
CA ILE A 135 -8.39 1.40 -11.06
C ILE A 135 -7.33 2.33 -11.69
N LEU A 136 -7.46 2.61 -12.99
CA LEU A 136 -6.56 3.53 -13.70
C LEU A 136 -6.62 4.94 -13.12
N ASN A 137 -7.83 5.45 -12.85
CA ASN A 137 -8.00 6.75 -12.22
C ASN A 137 -7.32 6.80 -10.84
N GLU A 138 -7.48 5.77 -10.01
CA GLU A 138 -6.79 5.71 -8.71
C GLU A 138 -5.26 5.67 -8.86
N TYR A 139 -4.72 4.98 -9.88
CA TYR A 139 -3.28 4.98 -10.18
C TYR A 139 -2.75 6.35 -10.62
N SER A 140 -3.60 7.22 -11.18
CA SER A 140 -3.26 8.61 -11.52
C SER A 140 -3.46 9.57 -10.34
N HIS A 141 -4.58 9.45 -9.62
CA HIS A 141 -4.91 10.34 -8.51
C HIS A 141 -3.97 10.23 -7.32
N LEU A 142 -3.50 9.02 -7.00
CA LEU A 142 -2.56 8.82 -5.90
C LEU A 142 -1.24 9.61 -6.07
N PRO A 143 -0.47 9.48 -7.17
CA PRO A 143 0.73 10.29 -7.35
C PRO A 143 0.44 11.78 -7.45
N ASP A 144 -0.67 12.21 -8.08
CA ASP A 144 -1.03 13.62 -8.15
C ASP A 144 -1.22 14.24 -6.75
N ALA A 145 -1.91 13.52 -5.86
CA ALA A 145 -2.09 13.96 -4.47
C ALA A 145 -0.77 14.01 -3.68
N LEU A 146 0.12 13.02 -3.88
CA LEU A 146 1.44 12.98 -3.24
C LEU A 146 2.32 14.16 -3.68
N ILE A 147 2.29 14.49 -4.97
CA ILE A 147 3.02 15.64 -5.54
C ILE A 147 2.47 16.94 -4.99
N GLU A 148 1.15 17.12 -4.96
CA GLU A 148 0.49 18.32 -4.46
C GLU A 148 0.90 18.64 -3.03
N VAL A 149 0.78 17.67 -2.12
CA VAL A 149 1.11 17.89 -0.70
C VAL A 149 2.62 18.13 -0.50
N SER A 150 3.47 17.46 -1.29
CA SER A 150 4.92 17.69 -1.27
C SER A 150 5.28 19.10 -1.74
N TYR A 151 4.61 19.57 -2.80
CA TYR A 151 4.78 20.91 -3.35
C TYR A 151 4.32 21.98 -2.35
N GLU A 152 3.13 21.83 -1.76
CA GLU A 152 2.60 22.76 -0.75
C GLU A 152 3.59 22.95 0.41
N ARG A 153 4.16 21.84 0.92
CA ARG A 153 5.17 21.90 1.99
C ARG A 153 6.43 22.63 1.55
N ALA A 154 7.02 22.24 0.43
CA ALA A 154 8.25 22.85 -0.08
C ALA A 154 8.07 24.34 -0.38
N PHE A 155 6.90 24.72 -0.92
CA PHE A 155 6.56 26.11 -1.18
C PHE A 155 6.46 26.92 0.13
N LYS A 156 5.79 26.38 1.15
CA LYS A 156 5.68 27.03 2.47
C LYS A 156 7.07 27.24 3.10
N GLU A 157 7.90 26.21 3.15
CA GLU A 157 9.26 26.29 3.71
C GLU A 157 10.14 27.29 2.96
N THR A 158 10.02 27.35 1.63
CA THR A 158 10.76 28.32 0.81
C THR A 158 10.26 29.74 1.05
N ALA A 159 8.93 29.94 1.12
CA ALA A 159 8.33 31.24 1.37
C ALA A 159 8.66 31.78 2.77
N ASP A 160 8.70 30.91 3.78
CA ASP A 160 9.08 31.28 5.15
C ASP A 160 10.57 31.71 5.23
N LYS A 161 11.42 31.09 4.41
CA LYS A 161 12.87 31.37 4.39
C LYS A 161 13.26 32.57 3.53
N PHE A 162 12.61 32.76 2.38
CA PHE A 162 13.02 33.74 1.37
C PHE A 162 11.96 34.80 1.05
N GLY A 163 10.77 34.73 1.66
CA GLY A 163 9.62 35.54 1.30
C GLY A 163 8.83 34.93 0.14
N LYS A 164 7.61 35.44 -0.10
CA LYS A 164 6.77 34.99 -1.21
C LYS A 164 7.29 35.55 -2.55
N PRO A 165 7.26 34.77 -3.64
CA PRO A 165 7.55 35.29 -4.97
C PRO A 165 6.65 36.49 -5.27
N MET A 166 7.24 37.59 -5.76
CA MET A 166 6.50 38.72 -6.32
C MET A 166 6.42 38.53 -7.83
N GLU A 167 5.24 38.72 -8.41
CA GLU A 167 5.12 38.76 -9.88
C GLU A 167 5.88 40.00 -10.41
N GLU A 168 6.76 39.80 -11.39
CA GLU A 168 7.27 40.90 -12.20
C GLU A 168 6.16 41.33 -13.17
N ASN A 169 5.76 42.61 -13.09
CA ASN A 169 4.80 43.23 -14.01
C ASN A 169 5.32 43.26 -15.45
#